data_AF-A0A9W7C2U5-F1
#
_entry.id   AF-A0A9W7C2U5-F1
#
_cell.length_a   1.000
_cell.length_b   1.000
_cell.length_c   1.000
_cell.angle_alpha   90.00
_cell.angle_beta   90.00
_cell.angle_gamma   90.00
#
_symmetry.space_group_name_H-M   'P 1'
#
loop_
_entity.id
_entity.type
_entity.pdbx_description
1 polymer ?
#
loop_
_entity_poly.entity_id
_entity_poly.type
_entity_poly.pdbx_seq_one_letter_code
_entity_poly.pdbx_strand_id
1 'polypeptide(L)'
;MLRFAILALAALSSVTAFSIAPAGSRQTSLRATGFEEVGGQFWDPLELSKLGKNIDTFPNMFPDKQFLQEAEIKHGRMSMLAWTGVWATCNTGMGLGMHIPGYPVEPDFTKAFAAFSAAEPTTTAAILLFISIAEGESVGWTGDNWRGMSTKVSGDLGLDFLGLKGKLSQEKLDRYKIVELKNGRAAMIAMASLFAWKSIPGSVPLMDIFTGQV
;
A
#
# COMPACT_ATOMS: atom_id res chain seq x y z
N MET A 1 59.79 22.91 -68.45
CA MET A 1 60.47 22.43 -67.23
C MET A 1 59.48 22.56 -66.08
N LEU A 2 59.28 21.48 -65.29
CA LEU A 2 58.62 21.40 -63.97
C LEU A 2 57.19 21.99 -63.86
N ARG A 3 56.11 21.19 -63.99
CA ARG A 3 55.47 20.33 -62.96
C ARG A 3 55.11 21.07 -61.66
N PHE A 4 53.85 20.87 -61.23
CA PHE A 4 53.19 21.19 -59.95
C PHE A 4 52.34 22.48 -59.89
N ALA A 5 51.07 22.37 -60.32
CA ALA A 5 49.94 23.13 -59.75
C ALA A 5 48.59 22.53 -60.20
N ILE A 6 48.29 21.30 -59.81
CA ILE A 6 46.93 20.74 -59.82
C ILE A 6 46.72 20.13 -58.44
N LEU A 7 46.23 20.93 -57.49
CA LEU A 7 45.70 20.48 -56.18
C LEU A 7 45.25 21.70 -55.36
N ALA A 8 43.99 22.10 -55.50
CA ALA A 8 43.21 22.78 -54.46
C ALA A 8 41.72 22.67 -54.82
N LEU A 9 41.29 21.42 -54.82
CA LEU A 9 39.92 20.96 -54.93
C LEU A 9 39.11 21.51 -53.75
N ALA A 10 37.92 22.06 -54.05
CA ALA A 10 36.72 22.09 -53.23
C ALA A 10 36.91 21.87 -51.70
N ALA A 11 37.08 22.96 -50.95
CA ALA A 11 36.97 22.93 -49.50
C ALA A 11 36.33 24.23 -49.02
N LEU A 12 35.04 24.14 -48.68
CA LEU A 12 34.33 24.76 -47.54
C LEU A 12 32.81 24.72 -47.76
N SER A 13 32.28 23.54 -48.07
CA SER A 13 30.85 23.22 -47.93
C SER A 13 30.73 21.88 -47.22
N SER A 14 30.80 21.89 -45.90
CA SER A 14 30.33 20.80 -45.06
C SER A 14 30.17 21.32 -43.63
N VAL A 15 28.99 21.86 -43.36
CA VAL A 15 28.47 21.90 -41.99
C VAL A 15 28.24 20.44 -41.60
N THR A 16 29.22 19.82 -40.95
CA THR A 16 28.99 18.54 -40.28
C THR A 16 28.13 18.82 -39.06
N ALA A 17 26.82 18.58 -39.20
CA ALA A 17 25.91 18.50 -38.09
C ALA A 17 26.41 17.41 -37.14
N PHE A 18 26.91 17.82 -35.97
CA PHE A 18 27.10 16.90 -34.86
C PHE A 18 25.70 16.61 -34.30
N SER A 19 25.03 15.58 -34.82
CA SER A 19 23.81 15.09 -34.19
C SER A 19 24.21 14.31 -32.94
N ILE A 20 23.88 14.84 -31.77
CA ILE A 20 23.85 14.04 -30.54
C ILE A 20 22.78 12.98 -30.80
N ALA A 21 23.19 11.72 -30.93
CA ALA A 21 22.23 10.62 -30.92
C ALA A 21 21.41 10.77 -29.63
N PRO A 22 20.06 10.78 -29.67
CA PRO A 22 19.30 10.77 -28.43
C PRO A 22 19.78 9.56 -27.64
N ALA A 23 20.37 9.81 -26.48
CA ALA A 23 20.67 8.77 -25.53
C ALA A 23 19.31 8.16 -25.19
N GLY A 24 18.99 7.05 -25.85
CA GLY A 24 17.78 6.30 -25.56
C GLY A 24 17.85 6.01 -24.07
N SER A 25 16.96 6.63 -23.29
CA SER A 25 16.80 6.26 -21.90
C SER A 25 16.35 4.81 -21.94
N ARG A 26 17.28 3.88 -21.76
CA ARG A 26 16.94 2.49 -21.52
C ARG A 26 16.33 2.50 -20.12
N GLN A 27 15.03 2.77 -20.05
CA GLN A 27 14.26 2.43 -18.88
C GLN A 27 14.25 0.91 -18.83
N THR A 28 15.24 0.34 -18.15
CA THR A 28 15.06 -0.94 -17.51
C THR A 28 14.06 -0.69 -16.39
N SER A 29 12.77 -0.65 -16.72
CA SER A 29 11.77 -0.91 -15.72
C SER A 29 12.02 -2.34 -15.26
N LEU A 30 12.77 -2.48 -14.17
CA LEU A 30 12.66 -3.68 -13.36
C LEU A 30 11.17 -3.79 -13.07
N ARG A 31 10.52 -4.77 -13.71
CA ARG A 31 9.13 -5.08 -13.40
C ARG A 31 9.11 -5.33 -11.91
N ALA A 32 8.42 -4.46 -11.18
CA ALA A 32 8.29 -4.64 -9.76
C ALA A 32 7.61 -6.00 -9.53
N THR A 33 8.28 -6.89 -8.82
CA THR A 33 7.77 -8.21 -8.44
C THR A 33 7.07 -8.18 -7.09
N GLY A 34 7.33 -7.13 -6.29
CA GLY A 34 6.83 -7.03 -4.92
C GLY A 34 7.66 -7.78 -3.88
N PHE A 35 8.79 -8.37 -4.32
CA PHE A 35 9.70 -9.18 -3.49
C PHE A 35 11.13 -8.62 -3.48
N GLU A 36 11.32 -7.38 -3.92
CA GLU A 36 12.64 -6.75 -4.04
C GLU A 36 13.38 -6.70 -2.69
N GLU A 37 12.64 -6.51 -1.60
CA GLU A 37 13.18 -6.42 -0.23
C GLU A 37 13.54 -7.78 0.38
N VAL A 38 13.09 -8.89 -0.22
CA VAL A 38 13.25 -10.26 0.30
C VAL A 38 14.02 -11.17 -0.66
N GLY A 39 14.88 -10.58 -1.51
CA GLY A 39 15.74 -11.35 -2.42
C GLY A 39 15.05 -11.80 -3.72
N GLY A 40 13.93 -11.18 -4.08
CA GLY A 40 13.21 -11.46 -5.33
C GLY A 40 12.40 -12.76 -5.34
N GLN A 41 12.27 -13.43 -4.18
CA GLN A 41 11.55 -14.68 -4.03
C GLN A 41 10.30 -14.51 -3.17
N PHE A 42 9.34 -15.43 -3.34
CA PHE A 42 8.16 -15.49 -2.50
C PHE A 42 8.56 -15.78 -1.04
N TRP A 43 8.19 -14.88 -0.13
CA TRP A 43 8.53 -14.98 1.29
C TRP A 43 7.40 -15.66 2.07
N ASP A 44 7.53 -16.95 2.33
CA ASP A 44 6.68 -17.73 3.23
C ASP A 44 7.52 -18.77 3.99
N PRO A 45 8.32 -18.33 4.99
CA PRO A 45 9.27 -19.21 5.68
C PRO A 45 8.58 -20.28 6.55
N LEU A 46 7.32 -20.06 6.95
CA LEU A 46 6.55 -20.98 7.79
C LEU A 46 5.55 -21.83 6.99
N GLU A 47 5.54 -21.70 5.67
CA GLU A 47 4.63 -22.39 4.75
C GLU A 47 3.14 -22.25 5.11
N LEU A 48 2.74 -21.10 5.65
CA LEU A 48 1.37 -20.88 6.10
C LEU A 48 0.37 -20.93 4.93
N SER A 49 0.82 -20.56 3.73
CA SER A 49 0.00 -20.67 2.51
C SER A 49 -0.30 -22.10 2.08
N LYS A 50 0.45 -23.09 2.61
CA LYS A 50 0.31 -24.52 2.28
C LYS A 50 -0.26 -25.34 3.44
N LEU A 51 -0.45 -24.75 4.62
CA LEU A 51 -0.82 -25.46 5.85
C LEU A 51 -2.06 -26.35 5.68
N GLY A 52 -3.11 -25.82 5.05
CA GLY A 52 -4.36 -26.57 4.78
C GLY A 52 -4.27 -27.66 3.71
N LYS A 53 -3.18 -27.71 2.94
CA LYS A 53 -2.94 -28.72 1.89
C LYS A 53 -2.01 -29.83 2.33
N ASN A 54 -1.20 -29.57 3.36
CA ASN A 54 -0.21 -30.51 3.87
C ASN A 54 -0.78 -31.44 4.96
N ILE A 55 -1.98 -31.16 5.49
CA ILE A 55 -2.59 -31.89 6.61
C ILE A 55 -4.03 -32.28 6.24
N ASP A 56 -4.28 -33.58 6.06
CA ASP A 56 -5.62 -34.13 5.78
C ASP A 56 -6.48 -34.33 7.04
N THR A 57 -5.90 -34.09 8.22
CA THR A 57 -6.58 -34.27 9.52
C THR A 57 -7.66 -33.22 9.79
N PHE A 58 -7.58 -32.05 9.14
CA PHE A 58 -8.45 -30.90 9.42
C PHE A 58 -9.08 -30.34 8.12
N PRO A 59 -10.13 -30.99 7.59
CA PRO A 59 -10.73 -30.58 6.33
C PRO A 59 -11.34 -29.18 6.42
N ASN A 60 -10.92 -28.29 5.53
CA ASN A 60 -11.39 -26.90 5.41
C ASN A 60 -11.26 -26.06 6.70
N MET A 61 -10.35 -26.40 7.61
CA MET A 61 -10.10 -25.59 8.82
C MET A 61 -9.04 -24.52 8.64
N PHE A 62 -8.36 -24.51 7.49
CA PHE A 62 -7.37 -23.50 7.14
C PHE A 62 -7.84 -22.73 5.90
N PRO A 63 -7.60 -21.41 5.85
CA PRO A 63 -8.00 -20.59 4.72
C PRO A 63 -7.19 -20.92 3.46
N ASP A 64 -7.83 -20.87 2.31
CA ASP A 64 -7.13 -20.88 1.01
C ASP A 64 -6.36 -19.56 0.78
N LYS A 65 -5.42 -19.60 -0.17
CA LYS A 65 -4.65 -18.43 -0.61
C LYS A 65 -5.52 -17.23 -1.00
N GLN A 66 -6.71 -17.45 -1.58
CA GLN A 66 -7.59 -16.35 -1.99
C GLN A 66 -8.06 -15.53 -0.78
N PHE A 67 -8.43 -16.22 0.30
CA PHE A 67 -8.79 -15.60 1.57
C PHE A 67 -7.60 -14.89 2.22
N LEU A 68 -6.42 -15.52 2.23
CA LEU A 68 -5.21 -14.91 2.80
C LEU A 68 -4.80 -13.63 2.06
N GLN A 69 -4.89 -13.61 0.73
CA GLN A 69 -4.61 -12.43 -0.08
C GLN A 69 -5.59 -11.29 0.20
N GLU A 70 -6.89 -11.60 0.30
CA GLU A 70 -7.88 -10.59 0.64
C GLU A 70 -7.71 -10.08 2.07
N ALA A 71 -7.40 -10.96 3.02
CA ALA A 71 -7.12 -10.59 4.40
C ALA A 71 -5.92 -9.64 4.49
N GLU A 72 -4.82 -9.93 3.78
CA GLU A 72 -3.64 -9.06 3.73
C GLU A 72 -3.98 -7.66 3.20
N ILE A 73 -4.71 -7.58 2.08
CA ILE A 73 -5.12 -6.29 1.49
C ILE A 73 -6.05 -5.52 2.43
N LYS A 74 -7.00 -6.20 3.07
CA LYS A 74 -7.96 -5.58 4.01
C LYS A 74 -7.26 -5.02 5.25
N HIS A 75 -6.39 -5.80 5.88
CA HIS A 75 -5.59 -5.34 7.02
C HIS A 75 -4.65 -4.20 6.62
N GLY A 76 -4.05 -4.25 5.43
CA GLY A 76 -3.25 -3.18 4.87
C GLY A 76 -4.03 -1.87 4.72
N ARG A 77 -5.22 -1.90 4.10
CA ARG A 77 -6.10 -0.73 3.92
C ARG A 77 -6.55 -0.14 5.25
N MET A 78 -7.00 -0.98 6.17
CA MET A 78 -7.41 -0.54 7.52
C MET A 78 -6.25 0.12 8.27
N SER A 79 -5.05 -0.46 8.18
CA SER A 79 -3.85 0.07 8.85
C SER A 79 -3.38 1.39 8.26
N MET A 80 -3.45 1.57 6.93
CA MET A 80 -3.11 2.84 6.27
C MET A 80 -4.01 3.98 6.75
N LEU A 81 -5.33 3.72 6.85
CA LEU A 81 -6.29 4.69 7.35
C LEU A 81 -6.10 4.97 8.85
N ALA A 82 -5.92 3.92 9.65
CA ALA A 82 -5.76 4.05 11.10
C ALA A 82 -4.49 4.82 11.47
N TRP A 83 -3.36 4.49 10.85
CA TRP A 83 -2.09 5.18 11.12
C TRP A 83 -2.17 6.67 10.77
N THR A 84 -2.73 6.99 9.59
CA THR A 84 -2.91 8.38 9.17
C THR A 84 -3.86 9.13 10.10
N GLY A 85 -4.94 8.48 10.56
CA GLY A 85 -5.90 9.07 11.49
C GLY A 85 -5.29 9.41 12.86
N VAL A 86 -4.47 8.51 13.42
CA VAL A 86 -3.75 8.75 14.68
C VAL A 86 -2.73 9.88 14.51
N TRP A 87 -1.95 9.87 13.43
CA TRP A 87 -0.95 10.91 13.19
C TRP A 87 -1.58 12.29 12.95
N ALA A 88 -2.69 12.35 12.20
CA ALA A 88 -3.36 13.60 11.89
C ALA A 88 -3.99 14.27 13.13
N THR A 89 -4.55 13.47 14.05
CA THR A 89 -5.22 13.99 15.26
C THR A 89 -4.26 14.17 16.45
N CYS A 90 -3.05 13.61 16.39
CA CYS A 90 -2.04 13.81 17.41
C CYS A 90 -1.63 15.29 17.50
N ASN A 91 -1.67 15.84 18.71
CA ASN A 91 -1.32 17.24 19.00
C ASN A 91 0.07 17.41 19.65
N THR A 92 0.84 16.33 19.76
CA THR A 92 2.18 16.33 20.38
C THR A 92 3.27 15.98 19.37
N GLY A 93 4.49 16.45 19.63
CA GLY A 93 5.66 16.17 18.80
C GLY A 93 5.47 16.57 17.34
N MET A 94 5.60 15.60 16.43
CA MET A 94 5.42 15.78 14.98
C MET A 94 3.97 15.56 14.50
N GLY A 95 2.99 15.52 15.41
CA GLY A 95 1.57 15.39 15.07
C GLY A 95 1.02 16.62 14.36
N LEU A 96 0.00 16.45 13.52
CA LEU A 96 -0.59 17.56 12.75
C LEU A 96 -1.60 18.40 13.56
N GLY A 97 -2.11 17.87 14.68
CA GLY A 97 -3.08 18.55 15.55
C GLY A 97 -4.38 18.92 14.84
N MET A 98 -4.73 18.24 13.75
CA MET A 98 -5.93 18.54 12.98
C MET A 98 -7.17 18.06 13.74
N HIS A 99 -8.16 18.94 13.85
CA HIS A 99 -9.41 18.64 14.54
C HIS A 99 -10.58 19.21 13.74
N ILE A 100 -11.63 18.41 13.60
CA ILE A 100 -12.88 18.85 12.95
C ILE A 100 -13.71 19.59 14.00
N PRO A 101 -14.05 20.88 13.79
CA PRO A 101 -14.83 21.65 14.75
C PRO A 101 -16.17 20.98 15.08
N GLY A 102 -16.51 20.93 16.36
CA GLY A 102 -17.78 20.37 16.86
C GLY A 102 -17.71 18.94 17.39
N TYR A 103 -16.58 18.24 17.21
CA TYR A 103 -16.36 16.92 17.79
C TYR A 103 -15.57 16.99 19.11
N PRO A 104 -15.59 15.93 19.95
CA PRO A 104 -14.81 15.92 21.17
C PRO A 104 -13.31 15.96 20.89
N VAL A 105 -12.59 16.74 21.70
CA VAL A 105 -11.12 16.79 21.68
C VAL A 105 -10.60 15.78 22.70
N GLU A 106 -10.02 14.69 22.22
CA GLU A 106 -9.37 13.68 23.06
C GLU A 106 -7.94 13.46 22.54
N PRO A 107 -6.89 13.77 23.34
CA PRO A 107 -5.51 13.65 22.90
C PRO A 107 -5.03 12.18 22.80
N ASP A 108 -5.65 11.27 23.55
CA ASP A 108 -5.30 9.85 23.52
C ASP A 108 -6.18 9.09 22.52
N PHE A 109 -5.59 8.68 21.40
CA PHE A 109 -6.29 7.92 20.36
C PHE A 109 -6.96 6.63 20.87
N THR A 110 -6.47 6.06 21.98
CA THR A 110 -7.07 4.85 22.59
C THR A 110 -8.41 5.11 23.26
N LYS A 111 -8.66 6.35 23.69
CA LYS A 111 -9.92 6.78 24.33
C LYS A 111 -10.83 7.56 23.38
N ALA A 112 -10.25 8.12 22.31
CA ALA A 112 -10.95 8.97 21.36
C ALA A 112 -12.21 8.33 20.77
N PHE A 113 -12.19 7.02 20.47
CA PHE A 113 -13.36 6.32 19.96
C PHE A 113 -14.51 6.27 20.98
N ALA A 114 -14.22 5.99 22.24
CA ALA A 114 -15.23 5.94 23.30
C ALA A 114 -15.81 7.34 23.57
N ALA A 115 -14.96 8.37 23.61
CA ALA A 115 -15.38 9.76 23.74
C ALA A 115 -16.28 10.19 22.57
N PHE A 116 -15.89 9.86 21.34
CA PHE A 116 -16.69 10.12 20.14
C PHE A 116 -18.04 9.38 20.16
N SER A 117 -18.03 8.10 20.52
CA SER A 117 -19.26 7.29 20.56
C SER A 117 -20.26 7.76 21.61
N ALA A 118 -19.77 8.28 22.75
CA ALA A 118 -20.61 8.83 23.81
C ALA A 118 -21.17 10.20 23.46
N ALA A 119 -20.37 11.06 22.80
CA ALA A 119 -20.81 12.39 22.37
C ALA A 119 -21.77 12.32 21.16
N GLU A 120 -21.46 11.45 20.19
CA GLU A 120 -22.11 11.38 18.89
C GLU A 120 -22.56 9.94 18.55
N PRO A 121 -23.53 9.38 19.30
CA PRO A 121 -23.98 8.00 19.13
C PRO A 121 -24.63 7.77 17.75
N THR A 122 -25.38 8.75 17.24
CA THR A 122 -26.04 8.64 15.93
C THR A 122 -25.04 8.58 14.79
N THR A 123 -24.02 9.45 14.83
CA THR A 123 -22.95 9.46 13.81
C THR A 123 -22.14 8.17 13.85
N THR A 124 -21.81 7.70 15.06
CA THR A 124 -21.12 6.42 15.25
C THR A 124 -21.92 5.25 14.70
N ALA A 125 -23.22 5.18 15.00
CA ALA A 125 -24.10 4.13 14.49
C ALA A 125 -24.22 4.18 12.96
N ALA A 126 -24.31 5.37 12.36
CA ALA A 126 -24.35 5.53 10.90
C ALA A 126 -23.06 5.05 10.23
N ILE A 127 -21.89 5.40 10.78
CA ILE A 127 -20.58 4.95 10.28
C ILE A 127 -20.47 3.42 10.39
N LEU A 128 -20.83 2.86 11.54
CA LEU A 128 -20.77 1.41 11.75
C LEU A 128 -21.73 0.66 10.81
N LEU A 129 -22.94 1.18 10.60
CA LEU A 129 -23.90 0.60 9.65
C LEU A 129 -23.35 0.61 8.23
N PHE A 130 -22.76 1.74 7.80
CA PHE A 130 -22.14 1.84 6.48
C PHE A 130 -21.00 0.83 6.30
N ILE A 131 -20.11 0.71 7.29
CA ILE A 131 -19.02 -0.28 7.28
C ILE A 131 -19.60 -1.71 7.24
N SER A 132 -20.64 -1.98 8.01
CA SER A 132 -21.28 -3.31 8.08
C SER A 132 -21.87 -3.72 6.73
N ILE A 133 -22.56 -2.80 6.05
CA ILE A 133 -23.12 -3.03 4.71
C ILE A 133 -21.98 -3.23 3.70
N ALA A 134 -20.99 -2.35 3.70
CA ALA A 134 -19.86 -2.43 2.76
C ALA A 134 -19.07 -3.75 2.91
N GLU A 135 -18.84 -4.19 4.14
CA GLU A 135 -18.17 -5.45 4.44
C GLU A 135 -19.06 -6.66 4.07
N GLY A 136 -20.38 -6.60 4.31
CA GLY A 136 -21.31 -7.66 3.91
C GLY A 136 -21.40 -7.83 2.39
N GLU A 137 -21.54 -6.73 1.65
CA GLU A 137 -21.55 -6.72 0.18
C GLU A 137 -20.22 -7.19 -0.42
N SER A 138 -19.11 -7.04 0.31
CA SER A 138 -17.79 -7.50 -0.15
C SER A 138 -17.74 -9.01 -0.42
N VAL A 139 -18.56 -9.81 0.28
CA VAL A 139 -18.62 -11.27 0.12
C VAL A 139 -19.93 -11.74 -0.54
N GLY A 140 -21.03 -10.99 -0.37
CA GLY A 140 -22.39 -11.41 -0.72
C GLY A 140 -22.59 -11.94 -2.15
N TRP A 141 -21.81 -11.45 -3.12
CA TRP A 141 -21.96 -11.80 -4.54
C TRP A 141 -20.89 -12.74 -5.09
N THR A 142 -19.91 -13.09 -4.26
CA THR A 142 -18.61 -13.56 -4.76
C THR A 142 -18.30 -15.00 -4.38
N GLY A 143 -19.19 -15.67 -3.64
CA GLY A 143 -19.04 -17.07 -3.25
C GLY A 143 -18.10 -17.27 -2.07
N ASP A 144 -17.71 -18.53 -1.83
CA ASP A 144 -16.91 -18.90 -0.67
C ASP A 144 -15.41 -18.66 -0.88
N ASN A 145 -14.92 -17.58 -0.28
CA ASN A 145 -13.51 -17.21 -0.34
C ASN A 145 -12.60 -18.09 0.53
N TRP A 146 -13.13 -18.66 1.62
CA TRP A 146 -12.36 -19.51 2.54
C TRP A 146 -11.87 -20.77 1.86
N ARG A 147 -12.71 -21.36 0.99
CA ARG A 147 -12.38 -22.54 0.19
C ARG A 147 -11.76 -22.22 -1.18
N GLY A 148 -11.47 -20.96 -1.48
CA GLY A 148 -10.94 -20.55 -2.78
C GLY A 148 -11.94 -20.71 -3.94
N MET A 149 -13.23 -20.74 -3.64
CA MET A 149 -14.31 -20.84 -4.62
C MET A 149 -14.89 -19.47 -4.98
N SER A 150 -14.14 -18.39 -4.68
CA SER A 150 -14.60 -17.06 -4.97
C SER A 150 -14.40 -16.72 -6.45
N THR A 151 -15.38 -16.04 -7.04
CA THR A 151 -15.33 -15.57 -8.43
C THR A 151 -14.65 -14.21 -8.57
N LYS A 152 -14.41 -13.49 -7.46
CA LYS A 152 -13.78 -12.16 -7.49
C LYS A 152 -12.27 -12.26 -7.45
N VAL A 153 -11.61 -11.22 -7.96
CA VAL A 153 -10.19 -10.98 -7.71
C VAL A 153 -10.04 -10.47 -6.27
N SER A 154 -9.16 -11.09 -5.48
CA SER A 154 -8.91 -10.69 -4.09
C SER A 154 -8.59 -9.20 -3.98
N GLY A 155 -9.31 -8.49 -3.10
CA GLY A 155 -9.15 -7.05 -2.87
C GLY A 155 -9.88 -6.13 -3.85
N ASP A 156 -10.54 -6.65 -4.89
CA ASP A 156 -11.40 -5.85 -5.76
C ASP A 156 -12.80 -5.68 -5.16
N LEU A 157 -13.10 -4.45 -4.74
CA LEU A 157 -14.39 -4.06 -4.14
C LEU A 157 -15.28 -3.28 -5.12
N GLY A 158 -14.87 -3.14 -6.40
CA GLY A 158 -15.62 -2.34 -7.38
C GLY A 158 -15.56 -0.83 -7.15
N LEU A 159 -14.77 -0.36 -6.19
CA LEU A 159 -14.59 1.07 -5.85
C LEU A 159 -13.63 1.77 -6.82
N ASP A 160 -14.00 1.90 -8.10
CA ASP A 160 -13.27 2.68 -9.10
C ASP A 160 -14.05 3.92 -9.55
N PHE A 161 -14.35 4.82 -8.61
CA PHE A 161 -15.09 6.07 -8.89
C PHE A 161 -14.43 6.97 -9.93
N LEU A 162 -13.10 6.89 -10.07
CA LEU A 162 -12.31 7.71 -10.99
C LEU A 162 -12.14 7.06 -12.39
N GLY A 163 -12.59 5.81 -12.55
CA GLY A 163 -12.47 5.02 -13.78
C GLY A 163 -11.01 4.76 -14.17
N LEU A 164 -10.12 4.62 -13.19
CA LEU A 164 -8.69 4.46 -13.40
C LEU A 164 -8.37 3.13 -14.10
N LYS A 165 -9.15 2.07 -13.86
CA LYS A 165 -8.97 0.77 -14.52
C LYS A 165 -9.15 0.87 -16.04
N GLY A 166 -10.03 1.75 -16.51
CA GLY A 166 -10.27 1.99 -17.94
C GLY A 166 -9.30 2.98 -18.59
N LYS A 167 -8.57 3.78 -17.80
CA LYS A 167 -7.69 4.84 -18.30
C LYS A 167 -6.20 4.47 -18.28
N LEU A 168 -5.80 3.54 -17.41
CA LEU A 168 -4.41 3.15 -17.23
C LEU A 168 -4.07 1.86 -17.99
N SER A 169 -2.81 1.72 -18.39
CA SER A 169 -2.31 0.46 -18.95
C SER A 169 -2.25 -0.63 -17.87
N GLN A 170 -2.37 -1.90 -18.29
CA GLN A 170 -2.32 -3.05 -17.39
C GLN A 170 -1.04 -3.07 -16.53
N GLU A 171 0.12 -2.73 -17.12
CA GLU A 171 1.40 -2.65 -16.39
C GLU A 171 1.37 -1.60 -15.26
N LYS A 172 0.73 -0.45 -15.49
CA LYS A 172 0.59 0.58 -14.45
C LYS A 172 -0.36 0.09 -13.35
N LEU A 173 -1.46 -0.57 -13.71
CA LEU A 173 -2.39 -1.12 -12.72
C LEU A 173 -1.71 -2.14 -11.81
N ASP A 174 -0.93 -3.05 -12.39
CA ASP A 174 -0.22 -4.07 -11.61
C ASP A 174 0.88 -3.46 -10.72
N ARG A 175 1.56 -2.40 -11.20
CA ARG A 175 2.47 -1.61 -10.37
C ARG A 175 1.74 -0.98 -9.18
N TYR A 176 0.58 -0.35 -9.39
CA TYR A 176 -0.16 0.30 -8.30
C TYR A 176 -0.68 -0.69 -7.26
N LYS A 177 -1.06 -1.91 -7.66
CA LYS A 177 -1.39 -2.98 -6.71
C LYS A 177 -0.20 -3.32 -5.79
N ILE A 178 1.01 -3.40 -6.35
CA ILE A 178 2.22 -3.65 -5.55
C ILE A 178 2.53 -2.48 -4.63
N VAL A 179 2.34 -1.24 -5.10
CA VAL A 179 2.52 -0.03 -4.26
C VAL A 179 1.55 -0.03 -3.09
N GLU A 180 0.26 -0.33 -3.34
CA GLU A 180 -0.75 -0.46 -2.30
C GLU A 180 -0.36 -1.55 -1.29
N LEU A 181 0.08 -2.71 -1.75
CA LEU A 181 0.46 -3.83 -0.91
C LEU A 181 1.65 -3.47 0.00
N LYS A 182 2.70 -2.84 -0.53
CA LYS A 182 3.89 -2.45 0.25
C LYS A 182 3.58 -1.35 1.27
N ASN A 183 2.79 -0.35 0.89
CA ASN A 183 2.34 0.68 1.83
C ASN A 183 1.43 0.10 2.91
N GLY A 184 0.55 -0.85 2.55
CA GLY A 184 -0.26 -1.60 3.50
C GLY A 184 0.57 -2.40 4.50
N ARG A 185 1.61 -3.13 4.03
CA ARG A 185 2.54 -3.86 4.89
C ARG A 185 3.29 -2.95 5.85
N ALA A 186 3.81 -1.83 5.36
CA ALA A 186 4.47 -0.83 6.20
C ALA A 186 3.51 -0.26 7.26
N ALA A 187 2.26 0.05 6.87
CA ALA A 187 1.25 0.55 7.80
C ALA A 187 0.84 -0.50 8.86
N MET A 188 0.76 -1.79 8.51
CA MET A 188 0.51 -2.86 9.48
C MET A 188 1.62 -2.92 10.55
N ILE A 189 2.88 -2.81 10.13
CA ILE A 189 4.03 -2.74 11.06
C ILE A 189 3.95 -1.48 11.92
N ALA A 190 3.56 -0.34 11.34
CA ALA A 190 3.41 0.91 12.06
C ALA A 190 2.31 0.82 13.14
N MET A 191 1.15 0.24 12.82
CA MET A 191 0.07 0.03 13.79
C MET A 191 0.49 -0.95 14.90
N ALA A 192 1.16 -2.05 14.57
CA ALA A 192 1.71 -2.97 15.56
C ALA A 192 2.71 -2.25 16.50
N SER A 193 3.53 -1.35 15.96
CA SER A 193 4.47 -0.54 16.73
C SER A 193 3.74 0.42 17.68
N LEU A 194 2.65 1.06 17.25
CA LEU A 194 1.82 1.90 18.11
C LEU A 194 1.16 1.11 19.25
N PHE A 195 0.67 -0.10 18.96
CA PHE A 195 0.11 -0.99 20.00
C PHE A 195 1.17 -1.43 21.01
N ALA A 196 2.36 -1.81 20.54
CA ALA A 196 3.48 -2.18 21.39
C ALA A 196 3.90 -1.01 22.29
N TRP A 197 4.10 0.17 21.71
CA TRP A 197 4.51 1.38 22.43
C TRP A 197 3.55 1.72 23.58
N LYS A 198 2.24 1.65 23.32
CA LYS A 198 1.22 1.96 24.34
C LYS A 198 1.08 0.87 25.41
N SER A 199 1.31 -0.39 25.06
CA SER A 199 1.10 -1.53 25.96
C SER A 199 2.35 -1.86 26.79
N ILE A 200 3.53 -1.64 26.22
CA ILE A 200 4.83 -1.97 26.79
C ILE A 200 5.73 -0.74 26.68
N PRO A 201 5.91 0.04 27.76
CA PRO A 201 6.79 1.21 27.76
C PRO A 201 8.21 0.83 27.32
N GLY A 202 8.82 1.64 26.44
CA GLY A 202 10.17 1.41 25.90
C GLY A 202 10.28 0.33 24.81
N SER A 203 9.17 -0.29 24.39
CA SER A 203 9.17 -1.30 23.32
C SER A 203 9.55 -0.75 21.94
N VAL A 204 9.24 0.52 21.67
CA VAL A 204 9.59 1.23 20.44
C VAL A 204 10.39 2.49 20.81
N PRO A 205 11.71 2.38 21.02
CA PRO A 205 12.54 3.47 21.53
C PRO A 205 12.49 4.74 20.66
N LEU A 206 12.28 4.58 19.36
CA LEU A 206 12.18 5.72 18.43
C LEU A 206 10.95 6.60 18.72
N MET A 207 9.85 6.02 19.20
CA MET A 207 8.64 6.78 19.51
C MET A 207 8.82 7.65 20.76
N ASP A 208 9.61 7.19 21.73
CA ASP A 208 9.90 7.97 22.94
C ASP A 208 10.72 9.22 22.61
N ILE A 209 11.64 9.11 21.63
CA ILE A 209 12.38 10.25 21.09
C ILE A 209 11.44 11.21 20.33
N PHE A 210 10.57 10.69 19.45
CA PHE A 210 9.67 11.52 18.66
C PHE A 210 8.58 12.23 19.46
N THR A 211 8.20 11.67 20.61
CA THR A 211 7.21 12.26 21.52
C THR A 211 7.86 13.09 22.64
N GLY A 212 9.19 13.14 22.71
CA GLY A 212 9.93 13.93 23.69
C GLY A 212 9.82 13.39 25.13
N GLN A 213 9.67 12.07 25.29
CA GLN A 213 9.57 11.39 26.59
C GLN A 213 10.94 10.97 27.18
N VAL A 214 12.04 11.56 26.69
CA VAL A 214 13.41 11.39 27.23
C VAL A 214 13.82 12.62 28.01
#